data_AF-A0A7K2VLE2-F1
#
_entry.id   AF-A0A7K2VLE2-F1
#
_cell.length_a   1.000
_cell.length_b   1.000
_cell.length_c   1.000
_cell.angle_alpha   90.00
_cell.angle_beta   90.00
_cell.angle_gamma   90.00
#
_symmetry.space_group_name_H-M   'P 1'
#
loop_
_entity.id
_entity.type
_entity.pdbx_description
1 polymer ?
#
loop_
_entity_poly.entity_id
_entity_poly.type
_entity_poly.pdbx_seq_one_letter_code
_entity_poly.pdbx_strand_id
1 'polypeptide(L)' 'MTTAPAPVRRDAEATKAAILKAARHLLARHAHADITLKAVAERAGVSPPLVVKYFGNKDALFARVMSFD' A
#
# COMPACT_ATOMS: atom_id res chain seq x y z
N MET A 1 -34.23 -12.57 12.37
CA MET A 1 -33.09 -13.49 12.58
C MET A 1 -31.85 -12.88 11.92
N THR A 2 -30.74 -12.80 12.65
CA THR A 2 -29.50 -12.04 12.35
C THR A 2 -28.53 -12.87 11.52
N THR A 3 -27.82 -12.30 10.53
CA THR A 3 -26.53 -12.81 9.99
C THR A 3 -25.81 -11.69 9.21
N ALA A 4 -24.98 -10.87 9.85
CA ALA A 4 -23.50 -10.95 9.95
C ALA A 4 -22.76 -9.95 9.01
N PRO A 5 -22.19 -8.84 9.53
CA PRO A 5 -21.33 -7.97 8.75
C PRO A 5 -19.86 -8.38 8.90
N ALA A 6 -19.27 -9.04 7.90
CA ALA A 6 -17.81 -9.13 7.77
C ALA A 6 -17.36 -9.45 6.33
N PRO A 7 -16.91 -8.45 5.56
CA PRO A 7 -15.90 -8.72 4.54
C PRO A 7 -14.67 -7.79 4.57
N VAL A 8 -14.51 -6.91 5.58
CA VAL A 8 -13.49 -5.84 5.55
C VAL A 8 -12.02 -6.33 5.50
N ARG A 9 -11.73 -7.54 5.99
CA ARG A 9 -10.34 -8.05 6.07
C ARG A 9 -9.75 -8.42 4.72
N ARG A 10 -10.56 -8.98 3.81
CA ARG A 10 -10.07 -9.46 2.50
C ARG A 10 -9.72 -8.28 1.59
N ASP A 11 -10.52 -7.22 1.65
CA ASP A 11 -10.26 -5.96 0.94
C ASP A 11 -9.01 -5.26 1.47
N ALA A 12 -8.77 -5.29 2.79
CA ALA A 12 -7.58 -4.68 3.38
C ALA A 12 -6.28 -5.37 2.94
N GLU A 13 -6.25 -6.70 2.89
CA GLU A 13 -5.12 -7.47 2.38
C GLU A 13 -4.91 -7.23 0.87
N ALA A 14 -5.99 -7.21 0.08
CA ALA A 14 -5.93 -6.92 -1.35
C ALA A 14 -5.39 -5.50 -1.63
N THR A 15 -5.84 -4.52 -0.83
CA THR A 15 -5.38 -3.13 -0.88
C THR A 15 -3.90 -3.02 -0.54
N LYS A 16 -3.44 -3.67 0.54
CA LYS A 16 -2.01 -3.72 0.89
C LYS A 16 -1.17 -4.35 -0.22
N ALA A 17 -1.64 -5.46 -0.80
CA ALA A 17 -0.95 -6.12 -1.90
C ALA A 17 -0.85 -5.22 -3.14
N ALA A 18 -1.91 -4.48 -3.48
CA ALA A 18 -1.91 -3.50 -4.56
C ALA A 18 -0.89 -2.37 -4.32
N ILE A 19 -0.86 -1.83 -3.10
CA ILE A 19 0.11 -0.81 -2.66
C ILE A 19 1.55 -1.32 -2.78
N LEU A 20 1.82 -2.53 -2.27
CA LEU A 20 3.15 -3.14 -2.35
C LEU A 20 3.58 -3.39 -3.80
N LYS A 21 2.67 -3.88 -4.65
CA LYS A 21 2.94 -4.10 -6.08
C LYS A 21 3.25 -2.78 -6.80
N ALA A 22 2.48 -1.73 -6.52
CA ALA A 22 2.71 -0.40 -7.06
C ALA A 22 4.07 0.16 -6.62
N ALA A 23 4.40 0.04 -5.32
CA ALA A 23 5.67 0.48 -4.78
C ALA A 23 6.85 -0.26 -5.42
N ARG A 24 6.81 -1.60 -5.51
CA ARG A 24 7.83 -2.40 -6.21
C ARG A 24 8.03 -1.96 -7.67
N HIS A 25 6.93 -1.69 -8.37
CA HIS A 25 6.99 -1.25 -9.76
C HIS A 25 7.59 0.15 -9.91
N LEU A 26 7.44 1.01 -8.91
CA LEU A 26 8.09 2.31 -8.86
C LEU A 26 9.57 2.18 -8.50
N LEU A 27 9.93 1.33 -7.52
CA LEU A 27 11.34 1.06 -7.17
C LEU A 27 12.13 0.50 -8.36
N ALA A 28 11.51 -0.35 -9.18
CA ALA A 28 12.16 -0.91 -10.35
C ALA A 28 12.44 0.13 -11.46
N ARG A 29 11.81 1.30 -11.43
CA ARG A 29 11.89 2.32 -12.49
C ARG A 29 12.45 3.66 -12.04
N HIS A 30 12.38 3.96 -10.75
CA HIS A 30 12.75 5.25 -10.17
C HIS A 30 13.64 5.04 -8.95
N ALA A 31 14.52 6.01 -8.70
CA ALA A 31 15.29 6.05 -7.46
C ALA A 31 14.34 6.24 -6.27
N HIS A 32 14.70 5.65 -5.12
CA HIS A 32 13.94 5.69 -3.87
C HIS A 32 13.54 7.12 -3.42
N ALA A 33 14.37 8.10 -3.77
CA ALA A 33 14.14 9.51 -3.49
C ALA A 33 12.91 10.07 -4.23
N ASP A 34 12.73 9.71 -5.50
CA ASP A 34 11.64 10.19 -6.37
C ASP A 34 10.29 9.54 -6.06
N ILE A 35 10.29 8.39 -5.40
CA ILE A 35 9.05 7.68 -5.10
C ILE A 35 8.41 8.29 -3.85
N THR A 36 7.17 8.75 -4.01
CA THR A 36 6.37 9.32 -2.92
C THR A 36 5.19 8.41 -2.57
N LEU A 37 4.73 8.49 -1.32
CA LEU A 37 3.51 7.80 -0.89
C LEU A 37 2.31 8.10 -1.81
N LYS A 38 2.25 9.33 -2.32
CA LYS A 38 1.17 9.78 -3.21
C LYS A 38 1.23 9.09 -4.57
N ALA A 39 2.42 9.01 -5.18
CA ALA A 39 2.62 8.29 -6.44
C ALA A 39 2.32 6.79 -6.32
N VAL A 40 2.69 6.18 -5.18
CA VAL A 40 2.36 4.78 -4.89
C VAL A 40 0.84 4.61 -4.74
N ALA A 41 0.18 5.52 -4.01
CA ALA A 41 -1.26 5.48 -3.79
C ALA A 41 -2.04 5.61 -5.11
N GLU A 42 -1.67 6.58 -5.94
CA GLU A 42 -2.28 6.75 -7.27
C GLU A 42 -2.09 5.52 -8.15
N ARG A 43 -0.88 4.95 -8.16
CA ARG A 43 -0.59 3.75 -8.96
C ARG A 43 -1.31 2.51 -8.43
N ALA A 44 -1.51 2.41 -7.12
CA ALA A 44 -2.27 1.33 -6.50
C ALA A 44 -3.79 1.53 -6.59
N GLY A 45 -4.26 2.70 -7.06
CA GLY A 45 -5.69 3.02 -7.14
C GLY A 45 -6.34 3.23 -5.76
N VAL A 46 -5.56 3.68 -4.78
CA VAL A 46 -6.01 3.87 -3.39
C VAL A 46 -5.82 5.32 -2.95
N SER A 47 -6.58 5.73 -1.95
CA SER A 47 -6.43 7.07 -1.39
C SER A 47 -5.14 7.20 -0.56
N PRO A 48 -4.35 8.27 -0.69
CA PRO A 48 -3.14 8.50 0.12
C PRO A 48 -3.35 8.41 1.64
N PRO A 49 -4.46 8.92 2.23
CA PRO A 49 -4.74 8.76 3.66
C PRO A 49 -4.87 7.29 4.08
N LEU A 50 -5.33 6.43 3.16
CA LEU A 50 -5.45 5.00 3.39
C LEU A 50 -4.07 4.35 3.48
N VAL A 51 -3.14 4.75 2.61
CA VAL A 51 -1.75 4.28 2.66
C VAL A 51 -1.09 4.69 3.97
N VAL A 52 -1.27 5.94 4.40
CA VAL A 52 -0.80 6.45 5.70
C VAL A 52 -1.43 5.67 6.85
N LYS A 53 -2.72 5.32 6.77
CA LYS A 53 -3.39 4.51 7.79
C LYS A 53 -2.83 3.09 7.91
N TYR A 54 -2.44 2.46 6.80
CA TYR A 54 -1.91 1.09 6.79
C TYR A 54 -0.40 0.99 7.03
N PHE A 55 0.37 1.94 6.50
CA PHE A 55 1.83 1.91 6.46
C PHE A 55 2.46 3.04 7.28
N GLY A 56 1.70 4.04 7.72
CA GLY A 56 2.21 5.17 8.50
C GLY A 56 2.88 6.20 7.60
N ASN A 57 4.17 6.02 7.34
CA ASN A 57 4.99 7.00 6.63
C ASN A 57 5.69 6.40 5.40
N LYS A 58 6.42 7.26 4.69
CA LYS A 58 7.19 6.90 3.49
C LYS A 58 8.18 5.77 3.81
N ASP A 59 9.01 5.96 4.83
CA ASP A 59 10.03 5.00 5.25
C ASP A 59 9.46 3.64 5.67
N ALA A 60 8.34 3.62 6.37
CA ALA A 60 7.67 2.40 6.81
C ALA A 60 7.03 1.63 5.66
N LEU A 61 6.47 2.33 4.66
CA LEU A 61 6.07 1.71 3.40
C LEU A 61 7.28 1.07 2.70
N PHE A 62 8.38 1.81 2.56
CA PHE A 62 9.57 1.32 1.88
C PHE A 62 10.25 0.18 2.62
N ALA A 63 10.39 0.28 3.94
CA ALA A 63 10.88 -0.79 4.78
C ALA A 63 10.03 -2.05 4.61
N ARG A 64 8.70 -1.93 4.53
CA ARG A 64 7.82 -3.08 4.25
C ARG A 64 8.06 -3.68 2.86
N VAL A 65 8.28 -2.84 1.85
CA VAL A 65 8.54 -3.29 0.48
C VAL A 65 9.90 -3.98 0.35
N MET A 66 10.90 -3.50 1.08
CA MET A 66 12.28 -4.03 1.11
C MET A 66 12.45 -5.24 2.04
N SER A 67 11.69 -5.33 3.13
CA SER A 67 11.76 -6.43 4.12
C SER A 67 10.82 -7.60 3.85
N PHE A 68 10.15 -7.67 2.70
CA PHE A 68 9.28 -8.81 2.40
C PHE A 68 10.10 -10.00 1.87
N ASP A 69 10.25 -11.03 2.72
CA ASP A 69 10.59 -12.42 2.39
C ASP A 69 9.42 -13.09 1.63
#